data_AF-A0A2M7R0W0-F1
#
_entry.id   AF-A0A2M7R0W0-F1
#
_cell.length_a   1.000
_cell.length_b   1.000
_cell.length_c   1.000
_cell.angle_alpha   90.00
_cell.angle_beta   90.00
_cell.angle_gamma   90.00
#
_symmetry.space_group_name_H-M   'P 1'
#
loop_
_entity.id
_entity.type
_entity.pdbx_description
1 polymer ?
#
loop_
_entity_poly.entity_id
_entity_poly.type
_entity_poly.pdbx_seq_one_letter_code
_entity_poly.pdbx_strand_id
1 'polypeptide(L)'
;MAKTAMIRARTNEDVKTGAEDILKRLGLTMSDAVNLFLNQVRLHKGLPFEVRIPNKTTLRTFKKTDKGKELNEYKSVDEFIKKMAV
;
A
#
# COMPACT_ATOMS: atom_id res chain seq x y z
N MET A 1 1.55 -2.28 34.46
CA MET A 1 0.58 -2.59 33.38
C MET A 1 0.63 -1.47 32.35
N ALA A 2 0.71 -1.78 31.06
CA ALA A 2 0.71 -0.77 30.01
C ALA A 2 -0.66 -0.06 29.99
N LYS A 3 -0.68 1.26 29.83
CA LYS A 3 -1.94 2.01 29.69
C LYS A 3 -2.61 1.60 28.38
N THR A 4 -3.83 1.08 28.46
CA THR A 4 -4.66 0.73 27.29
C THR A 4 -5.54 1.91 26.92
N ALA A 5 -5.74 2.14 25.61
CA ALA A 5 -6.68 3.12 25.09
C ALA A 5 -7.68 2.43 24.17
N MET A 6 -8.93 2.91 24.14
CA MET A 6 -9.99 2.36 23.29
C MET A 6 -10.16 3.21 22.03
N ILE A 7 -10.29 2.55 20.88
CA ILE A 7 -10.57 3.18 19.59
C ILE A 7 -11.98 2.81 19.15
N ARG A 8 -12.78 3.82 18.80
CA ARG A 8 -14.10 3.66 18.19
C ARG A 8 -14.14 4.44 16.89
N ALA A 9 -14.49 3.75 15.81
CA ALA A 9 -14.63 4.34 14.48
C ALA A 9 -15.97 3.91 13.86
N ARG A 10 -16.64 4.83 13.16
CA ARG A 10 -17.82 4.53 12.35
C ARG A 10 -17.36 4.15 10.94
N THR A 11 -18.00 3.13 10.35
CA THR A 11 -17.75 2.67 8.99
C THR A 11 -19.04 2.06 8.43
N ASN A 12 -19.08 1.82 7.12
CA ASN A 12 -20.18 1.11 6.49
C ASN A 12 -20.11 -0.39 6.82
N GLU A 13 -21.28 -1.04 6.89
CA GLU A 13 -21.41 -2.44 7.28
C GLU A 13 -20.81 -3.40 6.26
N ASP A 14 -20.96 -3.10 4.97
CA ASP A 14 -20.36 -3.84 3.85
C ASP A 14 -18.83 -3.81 3.92
N VAL A 15 -18.25 -2.63 4.15
CA VAL A 15 -16.80 -2.43 4.31
C VAL A 15 -16.29 -3.22 5.51
N LYS A 16 -17.00 -3.15 6.65
CA LYS A 16 -16.62 -3.89 7.86
C LYS A 16 -16.61 -5.40 7.61
N THR A 17 -17.70 -5.92 7.05
CA THR A 17 -17.87 -7.36 6.83
C THR A 17 -16.85 -7.89 5.84
N GLY A 18 -16.65 -7.19 4.71
CA GLY A 18 -15.66 -7.57 3.71
C GLY A 18 -14.22 -7.54 4.24
N ALA A 19 -13.85 -6.53 5.03
CA ALA A 19 -12.53 -6.47 5.66
C ALA A 19 -12.34 -7.60 6.68
N GLU A 20 -13.37 -7.90 7.48
CA GLU A 20 -13.31 -8.95 8.50
C GLU A 20 -13.07 -10.34 7.89
N ASP A 21 -13.72 -10.65 6.77
CA ASP A 21 -13.54 -11.93 6.06
C ASP A 21 -12.11 -12.08 5.51
N ILE A 22 -11.55 -11.01 4.95
CA ILE A 22 -10.16 -11.01 4.45
C ILE A 22 -9.19 -11.23 5.61
N LEU A 23 -9.36 -10.48 6.71
CA LEU A 23 -8.47 -10.56 7.87
C LEU A 23 -8.53 -11.92 8.56
N LYS A 24 -9.72 -12.54 8.65
CA LYS A 24 -9.87 -13.92 9.15
C LYS A 24 -9.04 -14.92 8.35
N ARG A 25 -9.01 -14.80 7.03
CA ARG A 25 -8.17 -15.66 6.16
C ARG A 25 -6.67 -15.45 6.39
N LEU A 26 -6.28 -14.28 6.87
CA LEU A 26 -4.91 -13.94 7.27
C LEU A 26 -4.60 -14.27 8.74
N GLY A 27 -5.56 -14.84 9.49
CA GLY A 27 -5.40 -15.15 10.91
C GLY A 27 -5.39 -13.92 11.82
N LEU A 28 -5.97 -12.80 11.39
CA LEU A 28 -6.00 -11.54 12.12
C LEU A 28 -7.42 -11.17 12.56
N THR A 29 -7.53 -10.62 13.76
CA THR A 29 -8.77 -9.96 14.19
C THR A 29 -8.81 -8.51 13.70
N MET A 30 -9.98 -7.88 13.79
CA MET A 30 -10.09 -6.46 13.45
C MET A 30 -9.22 -5.57 14.35
N SER A 31 -9.12 -5.92 15.64
CA SER A 31 -8.27 -5.21 16.59
C SER A 31 -6.78 -5.33 16.22
N ASP A 32 -6.34 -6.50 15.77
CA ASP A 32 -4.95 -6.72 15.36
C ASP A 32 -4.60 -5.85 14.16
N ALA A 33 -5.48 -5.81 13.16
CA ALA A 33 -5.29 -4.99 11.96
C ALA A 33 -5.24 -3.49 12.28
N VAL A 34 -6.13 -2.99 13.16
CA VAL A 34 -6.12 -1.59 13.60
C VAL A 34 -4.83 -1.27 14.36
N ASN A 35 -4.39 -2.15 15.26
CA ASN A 35 -3.13 -1.97 15.99
C ASN A 35 -1.91 -2.00 15.05
N LEU A 36 -1.89 -2.90 14.06
CA LEU A 36 -0.86 -2.96 13.03
C LEU A 36 -0.80 -1.66 12.23
N PHE A 37 -1.94 -1.17 11.75
CA PHE A 37 -2.03 0.11 11.05
C PHE A 37 -1.44 1.26 11.87
N LEU A 38 -1.82 1.38 13.15
CA LEU A 38 -1.30 2.44 14.02
C LEU A 38 0.20 2.31 14.29
N ASN A 39 0.69 1.09 14.46
CA ASN A 39 2.12 0.84 14.62
C ASN A 39 2.89 1.23 13.35
N GLN A 40 2.34 0.94 12.17
CA GLN A 40 2.94 1.34 10.90
C GLN A 40 2.96 2.87 10.76
N VAL A 41 1.87 3.55 11.13
CA VAL A 41 1.85 5.03 11.16
C VAL A 41 2.93 5.58 12.08
N ARG A 42 3.07 5.01 13.28
CA ARG A 42 4.07 5.41 14.26
C ARG A 42 5.49 5.17 13.76
N LEU A 43 5.75 4.02 13.15
CA LEU A 43 7.07 3.61 12.68
C LEU A 43 7.55 4.46 11.50
N HIS A 44 6.66 4.70 10.53
CA HIS A 44 6.99 5.40 9.29
C HIS A 44 6.79 6.92 9.38
N LYS A 45 6.25 7.44 10.50
CA LYS A 45 5.89 8.86 10.67
C LYS A 45 5.02 9.39 9.52
N GLY A 46 4.11 8.55 9.03
CA GLY A 46 3.30 8.81 7.84
C GLY A 46 2.28 7.70 7.61
N LEU A 47 1.49 7.80 6.55
CA LEU A 47 0.53 6.74 6.22
C LEU A 47 1.27 5.51 5.67
N PRO A 48 0.84 4.29 6.04
CA PRO A 48 1.51 3.05 5.67
C PRO A 48 1.16 2.58 4.25
N PHE A 49 0.61 3.47 3.45
CA PHE A 49 0.31 3.31 2.04
C PHE A 49 0.54 4.65 1.36
N GLU A 50 0.91 4.63 0.08
CA GLU A 50 1.12 5.87 -0.67
C GLU A 50 -0.19 6.64 -0.82
N VAL A 51 -0.28 7.82 -0.20
CA VAL A 51 -1.37 8.76 -0.46
C VAL A 51 -0.95 9.71 -1.56
N ARG A 52 -1.24 9.32 -2.79
CA ARG A 52 -0.98 10.13 -3.98
C ARG A 52 -2.23 10.18 -4.85
N ILE A 53 -2.62 11.38 -5.26
CA ILE A 53 -3.38 11.55 -6.50
C ILE A 53 -2.32 11.58 -7.61
N PRO A 54 -2.23 10.55 -8.47
CA PRO A 54 -1.22 10.55 -9.52
C PRO A 54 -1.39 11.79 -10.39
N ASN A 55 -0.31 12.52 -10.63
CA ASN A 55 -0.35 13.62 -11.58
C ASN A 55 -0.60 13.07 -13.00
N LYS A 56 -0.97 13.95 -13.95
CA LYS A 56 -1.30 13.54 -15.32
C LYS A 56 -0.19 12.71 -15.98
N THR A 57 1.07 13.00 -15.67
CA THR A 57 2.24 12.28 -16.19
C THR A 57 2.30 10.87 -15.63
N THR A 58 2.25 10.70 -14.31
CA THR A 58 2.25 9.37 -13.63
C THR A 58 1.08 8.51 -14.11
N LEU A 59 -0.12 9.08 -14.19
CA LEU A 59 -1.32 8.36 -14.65
C LEU A 59 -1.16 7.89 -16.11
N ARG A 60 -0.59 8.74 -16.97
CA ARG A 60 -0.33 8.39 -18.37
C ARG A 60 0.73 7.31 -18.49
N THR A 61 1.80 7.37 -17.69
CA THR A 61 2.85 6.36 -17.65
C THR A 61 2.27 5.00 -17.25
N PHE A 62 1.52 4.93 -16.13
CA PHE A 62 0.86 3.67 -15.71
C PHE A 62 -0.05 3.09 -16.81
N LYS A 63 -0.90 3.92 -17.43
CA LYS A 63 -1.76 3.47 -18.54
C LYS A 63 -0.99 2.94 -19.75
N LYS A 64 0.23 3.42 -20.01
CA LYS A 64 1.06 2.94 -21.12
C LYS A 64 1.77 1.65 -20.74
N THR A 65 2.36 1.58 -19.55
CA THR A 65 3.04 0.39 -19.05
C THR A 65 2.09 -0.80 -18.87
N ASP A 66 0.88 -0.57 -18.35
CA ASP A 66 -0.15 -1.62 -18.23
C ASP A 66 -0.57 -2.21 -19.59
N LYS A 67 -0.40 -1.42 -20.66
CA LYS A 67 -0.66 -1.84 -22.06
C LYS A 67 0.58 -2.37 -22.77
N GLY A 68 1.68 -2.59 -22.06
CA GLY A 68 2.94 -3.06 -22.62
C GLY A 68 3.66 -2.02 -23.51
N LYS A 69 3.33 -0.73 -23.40
CA LYS A 69 3.89 0.34 -24.24
C LYS A 69 4.97 1.12 -23.50
N GLU A 70 5.99 1.55 -24.24
CA GLU A 70 7.14 2.33 -23.72
C GLU A 70 7.90 1.59 -22.60
N LEU A 71 7.92 0.26 -22.67
CA LEU A 71 8.75 -0.60 -21.84
C LEU A 71 10.10 -0.82 -22.51
N ASN A 72 11.16 -0.84 -21.70
CA ASN A 72 12.49 -1.24 -22.14
C ASN A 72 12.85 -2.54 -21.42
N GLU A 73 13.29 -3.54 -22.18
CA GLU A 73 13.82 -4.78 -21.64
C GLU A 73 15.34 -4.74 -21.70
N TYR A 74 15.98 -5.30 -20.68
CA TYR A 74 17.43 -5.38 -20.58
C TYR A 74 17.81 -6.82 -20.22
N LYS A 75 18.93 -7.29 -20.77
CA LYS A 75 19.37 -8.68 -20.63
C LYS A 75 20.09 -8.93 -19.31
N SER A 76 20.57 -7.87 -18.65
CA SER A 76 21.21 -7.95 -17.34
C SER A 76 21.06 -6.65 -16.55
N VAL A 77 21.29 -6.74 -15.24
CA VAL A 77 21.33 -5.58 -14.33
C VAL A 77 22.44 -4.61 -14.74
N ASP A 78 23.59 -5.11 -15.19
CA ASP A 78 24.70 -4.28 -15.66
C ASP A 78 24.32 -3.44 -16.89
N GLU A 79 23.57 -4.01 -17.84
CA GLU A 79 23.06 -3.31 -19.02
C GLU A 79 22.06 -2.21 -18.63
N PHE A 80 21.15 -2.53 -17.70
CA PHE A 80 20.19 -1.57 -17.15
C PHE A 80 20.89 -0.39 -16.49
N ILE A 81 21.87 -0.65 -15.61
CA ILE A 81 22.63 0.40 -14.91
C ILE A 81 23.37 1.27 -15.92
N LYS A 82 24.03 0.68 -16.92
CA LYS A 82 24.74 1.42 -17.97
C LYS A 82 23.81 2.35 -18.77
N LYS A 83 22.55 1.96 -18.98
CA LYS A 83 21.55 2.76 -19.72
C LYS A 83 20.88 3.83 -18.86
N MET A 84 20.76 3.59 -17.56
CA MET A 84 20.14 4.51 -16.59
C MET A 84 21.13 5.49 -15.95
N ALA A 85 22.44 5.22 -16.04
CA ALA A 85 23.46 6.18 -15.67
C ALA A 85 23.31 7.44 -16.53
N VAL A 86 22.95 8.55 -15.87
CA VAL A 86 22.89 9.90 -16.44
C VAL A 86 24.29 10.45 -16.56
#